data_AF-A0A1V9Z9F8-F1
#
_entry.id   AF-A0A1V9Z9F8-F1
#
_cell.length_a   1.000
_cell.length_b   1.000
_cell.length_c   1.000
_cell.angle_alpha   90.00
_cell.angle_beta   90.00
_cell.angle_gamma   90.00
#
_symmetry.space_group_name_H-M   'P 1'
#
loop_
_entity.id
_entity.type
_entity.pdbx_description
1 polymer ?
#
loop_
_entity_poly.entity_id
_entity_poly.type
_entity_poly.pdbx_seq_one_letter_code
_entity_poly.pdbx_strand_id
1 'polypeptide(L)'
;MGGSLQVPPYYRGAMQAAACVASGVKRRRDSARWHSMSAPPPTEKLRKTLAPTPPTTDVLTTAFEPTSLLSEAEAIAIAAEMGADFFSEVSVLYNLTSDIRVANDEAATMDVLFQRLEVHVLDEAVDTEKVRNMYHGMLHVYVYLYRVHFRHFVQLDMAGHLTLCWRRLMAFAAEYNVLDAAALQKIYDFVMNLVGRPL
;
A
#
# COMPACT_ATOMS: atom_id res chain seq x y z
N MET A 1 -39.55 -36.65 -19.78
CA MET A 1 -38.91 -37.27 -18.61
C MET A 1 -37.44 -37.47 -18.93
N GLY A 2 -36.54 -37.03 -18.04
CA GLY A 2 -35.17 -37.54 -17.93
C GLY A 2 -34.08 -36.85 -18.77
N GLY A 3 -33.58 -35.70 -18.31
CA GLY A 3 -32.25 -35.21 -18.68
C GLY A 3 -31.39 -35.17 -17.41
N SER A 4 -30.54 -36.17 -17.20
CA SER A 4 -29.63 -36.25 -16.06
C SER A 4 -28.45 -35.32 -16.27
N LEU A 5 -28.35 -34.26 -15.45
CA LEU A 5 -27.09 -33.56 -15.18
C LEU A 5 -26.18 -34.49 -14.39
N GLN A 6 -24.95 -34.68 -14.86
CA GLN A 6 -23.91 -35.36 -14.11
C GLN A 6 -22.88 -34.33 -13.62
N VAL A 7 -22.88 -34.12 -12.31
CA VAL A 7 -21.97 -33.27 -11.54
C VAL A 7 -20.69 -34.07 -11.23
N PRO A 8 -19.48 -33.50 -11.36
CA PRO A 8 -18.28 -34.13 -10.84
C PRO A 8 -18.05 -33.82 -9.34
N PRO A 9 -17.64 -34.81 -8.52
CA PRO A 9 -17.48 -34.67 -7.08
C PRO A 9 -16.10 -34.11 -6.68
N TYR A 10 -16.12 -33.29 -5.62
CA TYR A 10 -14.93 -32.94 -4.85
C TYR A 10 -14.61 -33.99 -3.76
N TYR A 11 -13.31 -34.08 -3.46
CA TYR A 11 -12.63 -34.57 -2.23
C TYR A 11 -12.48 -36.08 -1.93
N ARG A 12 -11.22 -36.54 -2.07
CA ARG A 12 -10.50 -37.53 -1.23
C ARG A 12 -9.03 -37.44 -1.68
N GLY A 13 -7.99 -37.18 -0.90
CA GLY A 13 -7.68 -37.18 0.52
C GLY A 13 -6.19 -37.53 0.63
N ALA A 14 -5.40 -36.82 1.44
CA ALA A 14 -4.09 -37.30 1.87
C ALA A 14 -3.71 -36.65 3.21
N MET A 15 -3.77 -37.48 4.25
CA MET A 15 -3.18 -37.24 5.56
C MET A 15 -1.65 -37.27 5.46
N GLN A 16 -0.99 -36.36 6.18
CA GLN A 16 0.24 -36.75 6.87
C GLN A 16 0.38 -36.00 8.20
N ALA A 17 0.52 -36.81 9.24
CA ALA A 17 0.64 -36.41 10.63
C ALA A 17 2.10 -36.13 11.00
N ALA A 18 2.33 -35.18 11.91
CA ALA A 18 3.47 -35.20 12.81
C ALA A 18 3.06 -34.57 14.15
N ALA A 19 3.32 -35.30 15.23
CA ALA A 19 2.88 -35.05 16.58
C ALA A 19 3.81 -34.07 17.35
N CYS A 20 3.24 -33.52 18.42
CA CYS A 20 3.82 -32.64 19.44
C CYS A 20 4.98 -33.27 20.23
N VAL A 21 5.93 -32.48 20.75
CA VAL A 21 6.40 -32.47 22.17
C VAL A 21 7.05 -31.10 22.49
N ALA A 22 6.84 -30.65 23.73
CA ALA A 22 7.08 -29.32 24.27
C ALA A 22 8.41 -29.11 25.05
N SER A 23 8.62 -27.83 25.43
CA SER A 23 9.18 -27.34 26.71
C SER A 23 10.69 -27.03 26.85
N GLY A 24 10.96 -25.75 27.14
CA GLY A 24 11.77 -25.38 28.32
C GLY A 24 13.27 -25.17 28.12
N VAL A 25 13.69 -24.00 27.62
CA VAL A 25 15.09 -23.54 27.77
C VAL A 25 15.19 -22.59 28.97
N LYS A 26 15.74 -23.15 30.05
CA LYS A 26 16.06 -22.51 31.32
C LYS A 26 17.27 -21.59 31.15
N ARG A 27 17.08 -20.29 31.40
CA ARG A 27 18.14 -19.28 31.54
C ARG A 27 19.17 -19.77 32.57
N ARG A 28 20.43 -19.93 32.15
CA ARG A 28 21.56 -20.10 33.07
C ARG A 28 22.49 -18.89 32.94
N ARG A 29 22.55 -18.18 34.06
CA ARG A 29 23.45 -17.07 34.41
C ARG A 29 24.84 -17.67 34.60
N ASP A 30 25.84 -17.20 33.87
CA ASP A 30 27.24 -17.40 34.22
C ASP A 30 27.98 -16.07 34.20
N SER A 31 28.51 -15.76 35.38
CA SER A 31 29.28 -14.59 35.74
C SER A 31 30.76 -14.86 35.47
N ALA A 32 31.42 -13.98 34.72
CA ALA A 32 32.87 -13.80 34.66
C ALA A 32 33.12 -12.52 33.86
N ARG A 33 34.01 -11.59 34.16
CA ARG A 33 35.12 -11.51 35.12
C ARG A 33 35.52 -10.04 35.09
N TRP A 34 35.37 -9.32 36.20
CA TRP A 34 35.88 -7.96 36.34
C TRP A 34 37.37 -8.03 36.68
N HIS A 35 38.22 -7.48 35.84
CA HIS A 35 39.55 -7.02 36.25
C HIS A 35 39.69 -5.53 35.94
N SER A 36 40.32 -4.87 36.91
CA SER A 36 40.42 -3.44 37.15
C SER A 36 41.75 -2.88 36.64
N MET A 37 41.85 -1.54 36.66
CA MET A 37 43.03 -0.65 36.51
C MET A 37 43.27 -0.16 35.05
N SER A 38 43.43 1.13 34.70
CA SER A 38 43.94 2.34 35.38
C SER A 38 43.47 3.66 34.67
N ALA A 39 43.72 4.80 35.32
CA ALA A 39 43.28 6.22 35.14
C ALA A 39 43.35 6.97 33.75
N PRO A 40 42.71 8.19 33.62
CA PRO A 40 42.49 8.99 32.37
C PRO A 40 43.54 10.12 32.16
N PRO A 41 43.67 10.81 30.98
CA PRO A 41 42.89 12.03 30.56
C PRO A 41 42.93 12.31 29.01
N PRO A 42 42.68 13.52 28.43
CA PRO A 42 41.97 14.73 28.85
C PRO A 42 40.79 15.16 27.93
N THR A 43 39.99 16.08 28.47
CA THR A 43 38.95 16.90 27.83
C THR A 43 39.39 17.65 26.56
N GLU A 44 38.66 17.47 25.47
CA GLU A 44 38.48 18.50 24.44
C GLU A 44 36.99 18.81 24.25
N LYS A 45 36.69 20.10 24.31
CA LYS A 45 35.35 20.68 24.20
C LYS A 45 34.93 20.65 22.73
N LEU A 46 33.82 19.99 22.41
CA LEU A 46 33.00 20.41 21.27
C LEU A 46 31.52 20.42 21.67
N ARG A 47 31.08 21.58 22.17
CA ARG A 47 29.67 21.95 22.16
C ARG A 47 29.25 22.08 20.69
N LYS A 48 28.50 21.11 20.17
CA LYS A 48 27.56 21.36 19.07
C LYS A 48 26.16 21.33 19.65
N THR A 49 25.60 22.52 19.75
CA THR A 49 24.18 22.81 19.93
C THR A 49 23.37 21.87 19.04
N LEU A 50 22.65 20.91 19.62
CA LEU A 50 21.58 20.22 18.90
C LEU A 50 20.51 21.28 18.64
N ALA A 51 20.46 21.77 17.40
CA ALA A 51 19.24 22.36 16.89
C ALA A 51 18.15 21.27 16.91
N PRO A 52 16.91 21.60 17.27
CA PRO A 52 15.82 20.64 17.19
C PRO A 52 15.64 20.27 15.72
N THR A 53 15.95 19.02 15.39
CA THR A 53 15.52 18.40 14.15
C THR A 53 14.01 18.56 14.04
N PRO A 54 13.47 19.12 12.94
CA PRO A 54 12.03 19.09 12.70
C PRO A 54 11.57 17.62 12.69
N PRO A 55 10.33 17.33 13.10
CA PRO A 55 9.84 15.97 13.17
C PRO A 55 10.02 15.32 11.81
N THR A 56 10.74 14.21 11.79
CA THR A 56 10.89 13.33 10.66
C THR A 56 9.49 12.95 10.20
N THR A 57 8.98 13.61 9.16
CA THR A 57 7.94 13.05 8.31
C THR A 57 8.45 11.66 7.96
N ASP A 58 7.72 10.62 8.36
CA ASP A 58 7.96 9.24 7.94
C ASP A 58 8.20 9.24 6.44
N VAL A 59 9.48 9.20 6.05
CA VAL A 59 9.86 9.15 4.66
C VAL A 59 9.52 7.74 4.24
N LEU A 60 8.35 7.59 3.62
CA LEU A 60 8.06 6.46 2.76
C LEU A 60 9.02 6.55 1.59
N THR A 61 10.27 6.10 1.80
CA THR A 61 11.29 5.96 0.76
C THR A 61 10.92 4.77 -0.13
N THR A 62 9.83 4.88 -0.88
CA THR A 62 9.90 4.38 -2.25
C THR A 62 10.69 5.44 -2.99
N ALA A 63 11.98 5.13 -3.23
CA ALA A 63 12.93 6.01 -3.90
C ALA A 63 12.50 6.23 -5.36
N PHE A 64 11.46 7.03 -5.53
CA PHE A 64 11.20 7.74 -6.76
C PHE A 64 12.15 8.92 -6.67
N GLU A 65 13.38 8.81 -7.16
CA GLU A 65 14.15 10.01 -7.48
C GLU A 65 13.89 10.28 -8.95
N PRO A 66 13.00 11.23 -9.31
CA PRO A 66 13.06 11.83 -10.62
C PRO A 66 14.47 12.38 -10.74
N THR A 67 15.29 11.74 -11.56
CA THR A 67 16.47 12.45 -12.04
C THR A 67 15.90 13.71 -12.69
N SER A 68 16.33 14.91 -12.27
CA SER A 68 15.82 16.21 -12.74
C SER A 68 16.00 16.47 -14.25
N LEU A 69 16.22 15.40 -15.00
CA LEU A 69 16.50 15.27 -16.42
C LEU A 69 15.46 14.41 -17.16
N LEU A 70 14.49 13.79 -16.46
CA LEU A 70 13.46 12.97 -17.12
C LEU A 70 12.52 13.86 -17.95
N SER A 71 12.35 13.48 -19.22
CA SER A 71 11.34 14.07 -20.09
C SER A 71 9.93 13.63 -19.68
N GLU A 72 8.91 14.40 -20.09
CA GLU A 72 7.50 14.03 -19.86
C GLU A 72 7.19 12.65 -20.45
N ALA A 73 7.71 12.33 -21.63
CA ALA A 73 7.49 11.03 -22.26
C ALA A 73 8.07 9.87 -21.44
N GLU A 74 9.28 10.02 -20.89
CA GLU A 74 9.89 9.02 -20.02
C GLU A 74 9.12 8.87 -18.70
N ALA A 75 8.69 9.98 -18.10
CA ALA A 75 7.87 9.96 -16.91
C ALA A 75 6.54 9.22 -17.13
N ILE A 76 5.89 9.43 -18.29
CA ILE A 76 4.66 8.72 -18.66
C ILE A 76 4.91 7.23 -18.92
N ALA A 77 6.02 6.86 -19.55
CA ALA A 77 6.38 5.46 -19.75
C ALA A 77 6.60 4.73 -18.40
N ILE A 78 7.35 5.34 -17.48
CA ILE A 78 7.54 4.81 -16.13
C ILE A 78 6.19 4.73 -15.39
N ALA A 79 5.34 5.75 -15.54
CA ALA A 79 4.02 5.75 -14.93
C ALA A 79 3.09 4.67 -15.49
N ALA A 80 3.21 4.30 -16.77
CA ALA A 80 2.47 3.19 -17.35
C ALA A 80 2.89 1.86 -16.71
N GLU A 81 4.20 1.61 -16.59
CA GLU A 81 4.75 0.41 -15.95
C GLU A 81 4.33 0.30 -14.47
N MET A 82 4.59 1.36 -13.69
CA MET A 82 4.24 1.41 -12.27
C MET A 82 2.73 1.41 -12.03
N GLY A 83 1.95 1.88 -13.00
CA GLY A 83 0.50 1.90 -12.94
C GLY A 83 -0.11 0.50 -12.82
N ALA A 84 0.50 -0.50 -13.44
CA ALA A 84 0.08 -1.90 -13.30
C ALA A 84 0.30 -2.44 -11.88
N ASP A 85 1.42 -2.09 -11.26
CA ASP A 85 1.72 -2.46 -9.86
C ASP A 85 0.72 -1.79 -8.90
N PHE A 86 0.46 -0.49 -9.08
CA PHE A 86 -0.56 0.21 -8.29
C PHE A 86 -1.96 -0.36 -8.50
N PHE A 87 -2.29 -0.77 -9.72
CA PHE A 87 -3.56 -1.42 -10.01
C PHE A 87 -3.67 -2.77 -9.30
N SER A 88 -2.61 -3.57 -9.29
CA SER A 88 -2.56 -4.84 -8.56
C SER A 88 -2.80 -4.64 -7.06
N GLU A 89 -2.15 -3.63 -6.45
CA GLU A 89 -2.34 -3.27 -5.05
C GLU A 89 -3.79 -2.87 -4.74
N VAL A 90 -4.39 -1.97 -5.52
CA VAL A 90 -5.79 -1.56 -5.31
C VAL A 90 -6.76 -2.68 -5.64
N SER A 91 -6.43 -3.61 -6.54
CA SER A 91 -7.23 -4.79 -6.85
C SER A 91 -7.35 -5.73 -5.67
N VAL A 92 -6.23 -6.02 -4.98
CA VAL A 92 -6.26 -6.79 -3.74
C VAL A 92 -7.17 -6.11 -2.71
N LEU A 93 -7.01 -4.80 -2.51
CA LEU A 93 -7.84 -4.03 -1.57
C LEU A 93 -9.32 -4.03 -1.97
N TYR A 94 -9.64 -3.85 -3.25
CA TYR A 94 -11.01 -3.85 -3.74
C TYR A 94 -11.68 -5.21 -3.58
N ASN A 95 -10.94 -6.28 -3.86
CA ASN A 95 -11.42 -7.67 -3.73
C ASN A 95 -11.61 -8.07 -2.26
N LEU A 96 -10.83 -7.54 -1.31
CA LEU A 96 -11.09 -7.77 0.12
C LEU A 96 -12.47 -7.29 0.57
N THR A 97 -13.10 -6.38 -0.18
CA THR A 97 -14.46 -5.90 0.12
C THR A 97 -15.55 -6.70 -0.57
N SER A 98 -15.24 -7.73 -1.39
CA SER A 98 -16.24 -8.48 -2.16
C SER A 98 -17.35 -9.08 -1.31
N ASP A 99 -16.98 -9.66 -0.17
CA ASP A 99 -17.89 -10.47 0.64
C ASP A 99 -18.82 -9.62 1.52
N ILE A 100 -18.47 -8.34 1.70
CA ILE A 100 -19.20 -7.41 2.57
C ILE A 100 -19.88 -6.26 1.81
N ARG A 101 -19.66 -6.19 0.50
CA ARG A 101 -20.22 -5.14 -0.35
C ARG A 101 -21.72 -5.33 -0.49
N VAL A 102 -22.49 -4.32 -0.09
CA VAL A 102 -23.93 -4.29 -0.32
C VAL A 102 -24.19 -3.89 -1.76
N ALA A 103 -24.99 -4.70 -2.47
CA ALA A 103 -25.39 -4.40 -3.84
C ALA A 103 -26.24 -3.12 -3.87
N ASN A 104 -25.74 -2.09 -4.55
CA ASN A 104 -26.41 -0.83 -4.82
C ASN A 104 -25.84 -0.19 -6.10
N ASP A 105 -26.47 0.89 -6.58
CA ASP A 105 -26.08 1.54 -7.84
C ASP A 105 -24.64 2.08 -7.82
N GLU A 106 -24.17 2.55 -6.66
CA GLU A 106 -22.80 3.04 -6.49
C GLU A 106 -21.78 1.91 -6.60
N ALA A 107 -22.04 0.78 -5.95
CA ALA A 107 -21.22 -0.42 -6.02
C ALA A 107 -21.19 -0.97 -7.45
N ALA A 108 -22.33 -1.04 -8.14
CA ALA A 108 -22.40 -1.46 -9.54
C ALA A 108 -21.60 -0.52 -10.46
N THR A 109 -21.67 0.79 -10.21
CA THR A 109 -20.87 1.79 -10.95
C THR A 109 -19.38 1.58 -10.71
N MET A 110 -18.97 1.29 -9.48
CA MET A 110 -17.58 0.96 -9.16
C MET A 110 -17.12 -0.35 -9.79
N ASP A 111 -17.97 -1.37 -9.86
CA ASP A 111 -17.61 -2.62 -10.55
C ASP A 111 -17.37 -2.39 -12.05
N VAL A 112 -18.20 -1.57 -12.70
CA VAL A 112 -18.00 -1.18 -14.11
C VAL A 112 -16.71 -0.38 -14.29
N LEU A 113 -16.43 0.58 -13.39
CA LEU A 113 -15.17 1.32 -13.42
C LEU A 113 -13.98 0.38 -13.24
N PHE A 114 -14.05 -0.53 -12.27
CA PHE A 114 -12.98 -1.43 -11.91
C PHE A 114 -12.66 -2.40 -13.05
N GLN A 115 -13.68 -2.97 -13.69
CA GLN A 115 -13.52 -3.83 -14.88
C GLN A 115 -12.91 -3.06 -16.06
N ARG A 116 -13.31 -1.81 -16.29
CA ARG A 116 -12.71 -0.98 -17.34
C ARG A 116 -11.25 -0.67 -17.05
N LEU A 117 -10.91 -0.39 -15.79
CA LEU A 117 -9.52 -0.17 -15.37
C LEU A 117 -8.67 -1.41 -15.60
N GLU A 118 -9.18 -2.60 -15.26
CA GLU A 118 -8.47 -3.86 -15.51
C GLU A 118 -8.13 -4.03 -17.00
N VAL A 119 -9.10 -3.83 -17.88
CA VAL A 119 -8.87 -3.89 -19.34
C VAL A 119 -7.88 -2.83 -19.80
N HIS A 120 -7.96 -1.62 -19.26
CA HIS A 120 -7.05 -0.52 -19.61
C HIS A 120 -5.62 -0.74 -19.14
N VAL A 121 -5.41 -1.35 -17.98
CA VAL A 121 -4.08 -1.65 -17.42
C VAL A 121 -3.39 -2.77 -18.22
N LEU A 122 -4.17 -3.71 -18.75
CA LEU A 122 -3.66 -4.82 -19.57
C LEU A 122 -3.41 -4.42 -21.04
N ASP A 123 -3.81 -3.22 -21.46
CA ASP A 123 -3.56 -2.69 -22.81
C ASP A 123 -2.12 -2.16 -22.91
N GLU A 124 -1.30 -2.78 -23.77
CA GLU A 124 0.11 -2.37 -23.98
C GLU A 124 0.24 -1.05 -24.75
N ALA A 125 -0.85 -0.50 -25.29
CA ALA A 125 -0.82 0.76 -26.00
C ALA A 125 -0.73 1.95 -25.02
N VAL A 126 0.49 2.44 -24.81
CA VAL A 126 0.79 3.59 -23.95
C VAL A 126 0.58 4.90 -24.69
N ASP A 127 -0.49 5.61 -24.33
CA ASP A 127 -0.63 7.04 -24.62
C ASP A 127 -0.81 7.83 -23.31
N THR A 128 -0.39 9.10 -23.32
CA THR A 128 -0.40 9.95 -22.12
C THR A 128 -1.78 10.09 -21.50
N GLU A 129 -2.84 10.17 -22.31
CA GLU A 129 -4.19 10.36 -21.81
C GLU A 129 -4.71 9.09 -21.13
N LYS A 130 -4.46 7.91 -21.71
CA LYS A 130 -4.76 6.62 -21.11
C LYS A 130 -4.06 6.44 -19.76
N VAL A 131 -2.78 6.77 -19.67
CA VAL A 131 -2.05 6.68 -18.39
C VAL A 131 -2.70 7.61 -17.37
N ARG A 132 -2.98 8.87 -17.72
CA ARG A 132 -3.67 9.80 -16.81
C ARG A 132 -5.06 9.30 -16.38
N ASN A 133 -5.84 8.76 -17.31
CA ASN A 133 -7.16 8.21 -17.05
C ASN A 133 -7.12 6.97 -16.14
N MET A 134 -6.10 6.12 -16.30
CA MET A 134 -5.84 4.99 -15.40
C MET A 134 -5.59 5.46 -13.97
N TYR A 135 -4.72 6.46 -13.77
CA TYR A 135 -4.47 7.01 -12.44
C TYR A 135 -5.72 7.68 -11.85
N HIS A 136 -6.46 8.45 -12.65
CA HIS A 136 -7.74 9.03 -12.20
C HIS A 136 -8.73 7.95 -11.75
N GLY A 137 -8.89 6.88 -12.52
CA GLY A 137 -9.78 5.79 -12.13
C GLY A 137 -9.32 5.09 -10.84
N MET A 138 -8.01 4.85 -10.67
CA MET A 138 -7.48 4.33 -9.40
C MET A 138 -7.79 5.26 -8.23
N LEU A 139 -7.66 6.59 -8.39
CA LEU A 139 -8.05 7.55 -7.35
C LEU A 139 -9.53 7.42 -6.97
N HIS A 140 -10.41 7.26 -7.95
CA HIS A 140 -11.85 7.02 -7.69
C HIS A 140 -12.08 5.75 -6.87
N VAL A 141 -11.37 4.66 -7.18
CA VAL A 141 -11.46 3.41 -6.41
C VAL A 141 -10.98 3.61 -4.98
N TYR A 142 -9.81 4.23 -4.76
CA TYR A 142 -9.32 4.51 -3.41
C TYR A 142 -10.28 5.39 -2.61
N VAL A 143 -10.80 6.47 -3.21
CA VAL A 143 -11.77 7.34 -2.56
C VAL A 143 -13.02 6.56 -2.16
N TYR A 144 -13.51 5.67 -3.03
CA TYR A 144 -14.64 4.79 -2.71
C TYR A 144 -14.32 3.85 -1.54
N LEU A 145 -13.14 3.22 -1.54
CA LEU A 145 -12.71 2.34 -0.43
C LEU A 145 -12.63 3.09 0.90
N TYR A 146 -12.11 4.32 0.91
CA TYR A 146 -12.08 5.16 2.11
C TYR A 146 -13.48 5.58 2.57
N ARG A 147 -14.34 6.01 1.65
CA ARG A 147 -15.66 6.52 2.01
C ARG A 147 -16.60 5.41 2.50
N VAL A 148 -16.60 4.29 1.81
CA VAL A 148 -17.61 3.24 2.00
C VAL A 148 -17.09 2.11 2.89
N HIS A 149 -15.82 1.75 2.76
CA HIS A 149 -15.26 0.51 3.34
C HIS A 149 -14.20 0.74 4.42
N PHE A 150 -13.82 1.98 4.75
CA PHE A 150 -12.72 2.23 5.70
C PHE A 150 -12.92 1.58 7.07
N ARG A 151 -14.14 1.62 7.62
CA ARG A 151 -14.45 0.97 8.91
C ARG A 151 -14.21 -0.54 8.85
N HIS A 152 -14.42 -1.15 7.70
CA HIS A 152 -14.15 -2.57 7.52
C HIS A 152 -12.64 -2.86 7.44
N PHE A 153 -11.88 -2.03 6.71
CA PHE A 153 -10.42 -2.13 6.73
C PHE A 153 -9.84 -1.96 8.14
N VAL A 154 -10.44 -1.13 8.99
CA VAL A 154 -10.05 -1.04 10.41
C VAL A 154 -10.33 -2.34 11.16
N GLN A 155 -11.48 -2.98 10.93
CA GLN A 155 -11.83 -4.27 11.56
C GLN A 155 -10.93 -5.42 11.10
N LEU A 156 -10.46 -5.38 9.86
CA LEU A 156 -9.53 -6.36 9.29
C LEU A 156 -8.06 -6.08 9.63
N ASP A 157 -7.76 -5.02 10.38
CA ASP A 157 -6.39 -4.53 10.63
C ASP A 157 -5.60 -4.21 9.34
N MET A 158 -6.32 -3.83 8.28
CA MET A 158 -5.80 -3.51 6.95
C MET A 158 -5.86 -2.02 6.62
N ALA A 159 -6.36 -1.17 7.53
CA ALA A 159 -6.45 0.28 7.33
C ALA A 159 -5.08 0.95 7.12
N GLY A 160 -4.04 0.44 7.81
CA GLY A 160 -2.65 0.87 7.60
C GLY A 160 -2.16 0.54 6.19
N HIS A 161 -2.49 -0.65 5.67
CA HIS A 161 -2.11 -1.07 4.33
C HIS A 161 -2.83 -0.25 3.24
N LEU A 162 -4.14 -0.03 3.38
CA LEU A 162 -4.90 0.89 2.51
C LEU A 162 -4.24 2.28 2.46
N THR A 163 -3.84 2.80 3.62
CA THR A 163 -3.19 4.11 3.73
C THR A 163 -1.80 4.16 3.14
N LEU A 164 -1.05 3.08 3.26
CA LEU A 164 0.26 2.94 2.65
C LEU A 164 0.16 2.97 1.12
N CYS A 165 -0.69 2.13 0.52
CA CYS A 165 -0.88 2.06 -0.92
C CYS A 165 -1.40 3.39 -1.49
N TRP A 166 -2.37 4.02 -0.80
CA TRP A 166 -2.85 5.35 -1.14
C TRP A 166 -1.73 6.40 -1.18
N ARG A 167 -0.92 6.48 -0.11
CA ARG A 167 0.17 7.46 -0.01
C ARG A 167 1.21 7.25 -1.11
N ARG A 168 1.56 6.00 -1.42
CA ARG A 168 2.52 5.67 -2.50
C ARG A 168 2.00 6.10 -3.86
N LEU A 169 0.74 5.82 -4.18
CA LEU A 169 0.12 6.27 -5.43
C LEU A 169 0.13 7.80 -5.55
N MET A 170 -0.27 8.50 -4.49
CA MET A 170 -0.34 9.97 -4.47
C MET A 170 1.03 10.61 -4.63
N ALA A 171 2.03 10.11 -3.90
CA ALA A 171 3.40 10.59 -4.00
C ALA A 171 3.94 10.39 -5.42
N PHE A 172 3.82 9.17 -5.97
CA PHE A 172 4.27 8.86 -7.31
C PHE A 172 3.60 9.73 -8.38
N ALA A 173 2.27 9.87 -8.33
CA ALA A 173 1.52 10.62 -9.33
C ALA A 173 1.90 12.12 -9.33
N ALA A 174 2.21 12.69 -8.16
CA ALA A 174 2.69 14.06 -8.05
C ALA A 174 4.14 14.19 -8.53
N GLU A 175 5.00 13.26 -8.13
CA GLU A 175 6.44 13.27 -8.38
C GLU A 175 6.79 13.14 -9.86
N TYR A 176 6.11 12.26 -10.59
CA TYR A 176 6.28 12.08 -12.02
C TYR A 176 5.37 13.01 -12.85
N ASN A 177 4.67 13.96 -12.22
CA ASN A 177 3.70 14.84 -12.87
C ASN A 177 2.68 14.09 -13.75
N VAL A 178 2.27 12.89 -13.31
CA VAL A 178 1.24 12.12 -13.99
C VAL A 178 -0.07 12.90 -13.92
N LEU A 179 -0.38 13.42 -12.73
CA LEU A 179 -1.56 14.22 -12.45
C LEU A 179 -1.17 15.58 -11.84
N ASP A 180 -2.04 16.57 -11.97
CA ASP A 180 -1.83 17.90 -11.38
C ASP A 180 -1.71 17.84 -9.85
N ALA A 181 -0.60 18.35 -9.33
CA ALA A 181 -0.29 18.28 -7.90
C ALA A 181 -1.30 19.02 -7.02
N ALA A 182 -1.87 20.14 -7.50
CA ALA A 182 -2.88 20.89 -6.75
C ALA A 182 -4.20 20.13 -6.67
N ALA A 183 -4.61 19.44 -7.74
CA ALA A 183 -5.74 18.53 -7.73
C ALA A 183 -5.51 17.34 -6.78
N LEU A 184 -4.34 16.71 -6.84
CA LEU A 184 -3.95 15.63 -5.93
C LEU A 184 -4.05 16.06 -4.46
N GLN A 185 -3.51 17.23 -4.11
CA GLN A 185 -3.59 17.73 -2.73
C GLN A 185 -5.03 17.87 -2.23
N LYS A 186 -5.94 18.37 -3.06
CA LYS A 186 -7.36 18.49 -2.70
C LYS A 186 -8.01 17.13 -2.42
N ILE A 187 -7.68 16.11 -3.23
CA ILE A 187 -8.19 14.75 -3.05
C ILE A 187 -7.60 14.14 -1.77
N TYR A 188 -6.30 14.35 -1.52
CA TYR A 188 -5.65 13.93 -0.28
C TYR A 188 -6.35 14.51 0.96
N ASP A 189 -6.57 15.82 0.97
CA ASP A 189 -7.22 16.52 2.07
C ASP A 189 -8.66 16.00 2.28
N PHE A 190 -9.38 15.76 1.19
CA PHE A 190 -10.71 15.16 1.23
C PHE A 190 -10.69 13.79 1.92
N VAL A 191 -9.79 12.89 1.51
CA VAL A 191 -9.65 11.55 2.12
C VAL A 191 -9.26 11.64 3.59
N MET A 192 -8.31 12.52 3.95
CA MET A 192 -7.91 12.71 5.35
C MET A 192 -9.05 13.24 6.22
N ASN A 193 -9.95 14.05 5.66
CA ASN A 193 -11.15 14.52 6.35
C ASN A 193 -12.17 13.39 6.56
N LEU A 194 -12.25 12.40 5.66
CA LEU A 194 -13.16 11.25 5.80
C LEU A 194 -12.78 10.33 6.95
N VAL A 195 -11.49 10.04 7.11
CA VAL A 195 -11.01 9.09 8.13
C VAL A 195 -10.90 9.71 9.53
N GLY A 196 -11.09 11.03 9.63
CA GLY A 196 -10.68 11.82 10.79
C GLY A 196 -9.16 11.86 10.85
N ARG A 197 -8.55 13.04 10.81
CA ARG A 197 -7.08 13.17 10.79
C ARG A 197 -6.45 12.24 11.83
N PRO A 198 -5.63 11.25 11.41
CA PRO A 198 -4.70 10.63 12.33
C PRO A 198 -3.72 11.74 12.72
N LEU A 199 -3.66 12.08 14.01
CA LEU A 199 -2.70 13.03 14.58
C LEU A 199 -1.27 12.50 14.46
#